data_AF-A0A931G7Y0-F1
#
_entry.id   AF-A0A931G7Y0-F1
#
_cell.length_a   1.000
_cell.length_b   1.000
_cell.length_c   1.000
_cell.angle_alpha   90.00
_cell.angle_beta   90.00
_cell.angle_gamma   90.00
#
_symmetry.space_group_name_H-M   'P 1'
#
loop_
_entity.id
_entity.type
_entity.pdbx_description
1 polymer ?
#
loop_
_entity_poly.entity_id
_entity_poly.type
_entity_poly.pdbx_seq_one_letter_code
_entity_poly.pdbx_strand_id
1 'polypeptide(L)' 'MFDFIVDGSPQAYADWAADYFEGDVDEGAVAAILAGKPLTPELVRSLRQTTNFDAIASEATSMGYPVAQP' A
#
# COMPACT_ATOMS: atom_id res chain seq x y z
N MET A 1 16.23 5.95 -9.16
CA MET A 1 15.57 5.99 -7.84
C MET A 1 14.10 6.45 -7.91
N PHE A 2 13.57 6.78 -9.08
CA PHE A 2 12.14 7.08 -9.26
C PHE A 2 11.53 6.35 -10.47
N ASP A 3 12.27 5.40 -11.04
CA ASP A 3 11.92 4.70 -12.28
C ASP A 3 10.65 3.86 -12.11
N PHE A 4 10.34 3.44 -10.87
CA PHE A 4 9.08 2.76 -10.52
C PHE A 4 7.82 3.59 -10.81
N ILE A 5 7.92 4.93 -10.78
CA ILE A 5 6.80 5.82 -11.10
C ILE A 5 6.47 5.76 -12.59
N VAL A 6 7.49 5.57 -13.43
CA VAL A 6 7.33 5.47 -14.89
C VAL A 6 6.90 4.07 -15.29
N ASP A 7 7.43 3.04 -14.63
CA ASP A 7 7.04 1.65 -14.84
C ASP A 7 5.59 1.38 -14.40
N GLY A 8 5.22 1.88 -13.22
CA GLY A 8 3.85 1.83 -12.71
C GLY A 8 3.37 0.44 -12.30
N SER A 9 4.20 -0.61 -12.40
CA SER A 9 3.79 -1.97 -12.05
C SER A 9 3.76 -2.18 -10.53
N PRO A 10 2.88 -3.07 -10.03
CA PRO A 10 2.85 -3.45 -8.62
C PRO A 10 4.23 -3.91 -8.12
N GLN A 11 4.95 -4.68 -8.93
CA GLN A 11 6.29 -5.17 -8.60
C GLN A 11 7.28 -4.02 -8.43
N ALA A 12 7.32 -3.04 -9.34
CA ALA A 12 8.27 -1.93 -9.24
C ALA A 12 8.03 -1.08 -7.97
N TYR A 13 6.77 -0.88 -7.58
CA TYR A 13 6.43 -0.22 -6.30
C TYR A 13 6.80 -1.08 -5.08
N ALA A 14 6.58 -2.40 -5.14
CA ALA A 14 6.93 -3.32 -4.05
C ALA A 14 8.45 -3.38 -3.83
N ASP A 15 9.24 -3.53 -4.91
CA ASP A 15 10.70 -3.57 -4.85
C ASP A 15 11.26 -2.26 -4.26
N TRP A 16 10.78 -1.11 -4.74
CA TRP A 16 11.17 0.19 -4.20
C TRP A 16 10.81 0.34 -2.73
N ALA A 17 9.60 -0.07 -2.33
CA ALA A 17 9.16 0.00 -0.94
C ALA A 17 9.95 -0.95 -0.04
N ALA A 18 10.33 -2.12 -0.56
CA ALA A 18 11.12 -3.10 0.18
C ALA A 18 12.53 -2.58 0.48
N ASP A 19 13.16 -1.95 -0.51
CA ASP A 19 14.45 -1.29 -0.33
C ASP A 19 14.34 -0.10 0.64
N TYR A 20 13.30 0.73 0.52
CA TYR A 20 13.15 1.95 1.32
C TYR A 20 12.79 1.68 2.80
N PHE A 21 11.92 0.71 3.06
CA PHE A 21 11.46 0.37 4.40
C PHE A 21 12.22 -0.81 5.03
N GLU A 22 13.26 -1.29 4.35
CA GLU A 22 14.11 -2.43 4.73
C GLU A 22 13.28 -3.66 5.15
N GLY A 23 12.40 -4.13 4.25
CA GLY A 23 11.60 -5.32 4.51
C GLY A 23 10.65 -5.70 3.38
N ASP A 24 10.26 -6.98 3.32
CA ASP A 24 9.39 -7.48 2.24
C ASP A 24 8.02 -6.79 2.22
N VAL A 25 7.59 -6.43 1.01
CA VAL A 25 6.27 -5.85 0.74
C VAL A 25 5.50 -6.78 -0.19
N ASP A 26 4.27 -7.12 0.18
CA ASP A 26 3.42 -8.01 -0.61
C ASP A 26 2.98 -7.34 -1.92
N GLU A 27 3.43 -7.86 -3.07
CA GLU A 27 3.08 -7.36 -4.40
C GLU A 27 1.56 -7.39 -4.65
N GLY A 28 0.87 -8.41 -4.16
CA GLY A 28 -0.58 -8.55 -4.28
C GLY A 28 -1.34 -7.42 -3.57
N ALA A 29 -0.81 -6.97 -2.43
CA ALA A 29 -1.33 -5.85 -1.68
C ALA A 29 -1.15 -4.53 -2.44
N VAL A 30 0.03 -4.33 -3.03
CA VAL A 30 0.30 -3.18 -3.90
C VAL A 30 -0.62 -3.19 -5.13
N ALA A 31 -0.81 -4.35 -5.76
CA ALA A 31 -1.70 -4.50 -6.90
C ALA A 31 -3.15 -4.18 -6.55
N ALA A 32 -3.63 -4.57 -5.36
CA ALA A 32 -4.96 -4.23 -4.88
C ALA A 32 -5.14 -2.72 -4.69
N ILE A 33 -4.10 -2.02 -4.21
CA ILE A 33 -4.12 -0.56 -4.01
C ILE A 33 -4.11 0.18 -5.35
N LEU A 34 -3.25 -0.24 -6.29
CA LEU A 34 -3.21 0.36 -7.64
C LEU A 34 -4.52 0.13 -8.41
N ALA A 35 -5.23 -0.96 -8.13
CA ALA A 35 -6.57 -1.22 -8.66
C ALA A 35 -7.69 -0.42 -7.97
N GLY A 36 -7.38 0.41 -6.97
CA GLY A 36 -8.36 1.22 -6.25
C GLY A 36 -9.29 0.42 -5.33
N LYS A 37 -8.88 -0.78 -4.90
CA LYS A 37 -9.70 -1.56 -3.94
C LYS A 37 -9.72 -0.87 -2.58
N PRO A 38 -10.83 -0.94 -1.83
CA PRO A 38 -10.90 -0.37 -0.49
C PRO A 38 -9.79 -0.90 0.43
N LEU A 39 -9.15 -0.02 1.20
CA LEU A 39 -8.21 -0.44 2.23
C LEU A 39 -8.94 -1.21 3.34
N THR A 40 -8.38 -2.36 3.70
CA THR A 40 -8.83 -3.16 4.85
C THR A 40 -7.69 -3.36 5.84
N PRO A 41 -7.97 -3.71 7.11
CA PRO A 41 -6.93 -4.00 8.09
C PRO A 41 -5.96 -5.10 7.63
N GLU A 42 -6.47 -6.13 6.96
CA GLU A 42 -5.67 -7.25 6.45
C GLU A 42 -4.71 -6.79 5.35
N LEU A 43 -5.18 -5.95 4.44
CA LEU A 43 -4.40 -5.39 3.33
C LEU A 43 -3.28 -4.46 3.83
N VAL A 44 -3.57 -3.64 4.84
CA VAL A 44 -2.54 -2.78 5.46
C VAL A 44 -1.52 -3.63 6.21
N ARG A 45 -1.96 -4.69 6.88
CA ARG A 45 -1.08 -5.61 7.61
C ARG A 45 -0.16 -6.41 6.68
N SER A 46 -0.60 -6.75 5.47
CA SER A 46 0.25 -7.42 4.48
C SER A 46 1.34 -6.52 3.90
N LEU A 47 1.13 -5.19 3.91
CA LEU A 47 2.20 -4.24 3.59
C LEU A 47 3.22 -4.12 4.72
N ARG A 48 2.74 -3.95 5.96
CA ARG A 48 3.61 -3.87 7.14
C ARG A 48 2.81 -4.10 8.41
N GLN A 49 3.19 -5.14 9.16
CA GLN A 49 2.47 -5.57 10.37
C GLN A 49 2.45 -4.55 11.50
N THR A 50 3.44 -3.64 11.54
CA THR A 50 3.60 -2.65 12.61
C THR A 50 2.80 -1.37 12.38
N THR A 51 2.03 -1.30 11.30
CA THR A 51 1.29 -0.09 10.90
C THR A 51 -0.03 0.04 11.67
N ASN A 52 -0.33 1.24 12.15
CA ASN A 52 -1.62 1.55 12.74
C ASN A 52 -2.67 1.77 11.63
N PHE A 53 -3.65 0.87 11.54
CA PHE A 53 -4.71 0.93 10.53
C PHE A 53 -5.54 2.22 10.62
N ASP A 54 -5.92 2.69 11.81
CA ASP A 54 -6.78 3.87 11.97
C ASP A 54 -6.10 5.14 11.43
N ALA A 55 -4.78 5.26 11.64
CA ALA A 55 -4.01 6.36 11.10
C ALA A 55 -3.97 6.32 9.56
N ILE A 56 -3.75 5.14 8.97
CA ILE A 56 -3.75 4.96 7.51
C ILE A 56 -5.14 5.20 6.92
N ALA A 57 -6.19 4.71 7.56
CA ALA A 57 -7.57 4.88 7.12
C ALA A 57 -7.98 6.36 7.11
N SER A 58 -7.59 7.12 8.14
CA SER A 58 -7.83 8.56 8.22
C SER A 58 -7.15 9.31 7.07
N GLU A 59 -5.87 9.05 6.83
CA GLU A 59 -5.12 9.67 5.73
C GLU A 59 -5.68 9.28 4.36
N ALA A 60 -5.96 7.99 4.15
CA ALA A 60 -6.55 7.49 2.91
C ALA A 60 -7.90 8.15 2.60
N THR A 61 -8.77 8.28 3.61
CA THR A 61 -10.07 8.94 3.47
C THR A 61 -9.91 10.43 3.12
N SER A 62 -8.95 11.12 3.75
CA SER A 62 -8.63 12.53 3.46
C SER A 62 -8.18 12.74 2.00
N MET A 63 -7.44 11.76 1.45
CA MET A 63 -7.03 11.75 0.04
C MET A 63 -8.13 11.30 -0.93
N GLY A 64 -9.31 10.91 -0.43
CA GLY A 64 -10.41 10.39 -1.25
C GLY A 64 -10.22 8.94 -1.70
N TYR A 65 -9.27 8.21 -1.08
CA TYR A 65 -9.05 6.80 -1.35
C TYR A 65 -10.10 5.94 -0.60
N PRO A 66 -10.66 4.88 -1.20
CA PRO A 66 -11.68 4.07 -0.56
C PRO A 66 -11.12 3.30 0.65
N VAL A 67 -11.85 3.33 1.77
CA VAL A 67 -11.56 2.54 2.97
C VAL A 67 -12.77 1.69 3.28
N ALA A 68 -12.56 0.39 3.51
CA ALA A 68 -13.64 -0.47 4.00
C ALA A 68 -13.97 -0.04 5.43
N GLN A 69 -15.16 0.54 5.61
CA GLN A 69 -15.69 0.76 6.94
C GLN A 69 -16.10 -0.60 7.53
N PRO A 70 -15.81 -0.86 8.82
CA PRO A 70 -16.32 -2.04 9.51
C PRO A 70 -17.85 -2.02 9.62
#